data_AF-A0A8H3LRD3-F1
#
_entry.id   AF-A0A8H3LRD3-F1
#
_cell.length_a   1.000
_cell.length_b   1.000
_cell.length_c   1.000
_cell.angle_alpha   90.00
_cell.angle_beta   90.00
_cell.angle_gamma   90.00
#
_symmetry.space_group_name_H-M   'P 1'
#
loop_
_entity.id
_entity.type
_entity.pdbx_description
1 polymer ?
#
loop_
_entity_poly.entity_id
_entity_poly.type
_entity_poly.pdbx_seq_one_letter_code
_entity_poly.pdbx_strand_id
1 'polypeptide(L)'
;MESTNKITLNCIIVPIGPLHGLQFGEVTPVVTVNKNQTVSVLEVAIQNTLQAPFNSVRLKLFRTPDEMRMQPQDLVSSFFNTQHRLEHYHIVVHPLQE
;
A
#
# COMPACT_ATOMS: atom_id res chain seq x y z
N MET A 1 27.41 3.17 6.15
CA MET A 1 26.53 2.20 5.46
C MET A 1 25.14 2.79 5.46
N GLU A 2 24.66 3.23 4.30
CA GLU A 2 23.32 3.78 4.15
C GLU A 2 22.32 2.62 4.28
N SER A 3 21.79 2.42 5.48
CA SER A 3 20.63 1.56 5.68
C SER A 3 19.56 2.08 4.73
N THR A 4 19.22 1.32 3.69
CA THR A 4 18.22 1.75 2.72
C THR A 4 16.88 1.79 3.45
N ASN A 5 16.57 2.93 4.07
CA ASN A 5 15.35 3.17 4.83
C ASN A 5 14.13 3.25 3.92
N LYS A 6 14.27 2.97 2.62
CA LYS A 6 13.18 2.89 1.66
C LYS A 6 12.79 1.43 1.43
N ILE A 7 11.51 1.22 1.20
CA ILE A 7 10.94 -0.05 0.77
C ILE A 7 10.12 0.17 -0.48
N THR A 8 10.22 -0.76 -1.43
CA THR A 8 9.38 -0.82 -2.61
C THR A 8 8.38 -1.95 -2.42
N LEU A 9 7.10 -1.66 -2.65
CA LEU A 9 5.96 -2.51 -2.37
C LEU A 9 5.13 -2.66 -3.64
N ASN A 10 4.72 -3.88 -3.95
CA ASN A 10 3.72 -4.15 -4.98
C ASN A 10 2.34 -4.13 -4.31
N CYS A 11 1.49 -3.20 -4.67
CA CYS A 11 0.14 -3.17 -4.13
C CYS A 11 -0.78 -4.01 -5.02
N ILE A 12 -1.75 -4.70 -4.44
CA ILE A 12 -2.84 -5.39 -5.15
C ILE A 12 -4.12 -4.67 -4.73
N ILE A 13 -4.67 -3.90 -5.64
CA ILE A 13 -5.90 -3.13 -5.40
C ILE A 13 -7.08 -4.00 -5.77
N VAL A 14 -8.02 -4.15 -4.84
CA VAL A 14 -9.26 -4.90 -5.07
C VAL A 14 -10.29 -3.94 -5.65
N PRO A 15 -10.69 -4.07 -6.93
CA PRO A 15 -11.55 -3.13 -7.63
C PRO A 15 -13.02 -3.36 -7.27
N ILE A 16 -13.39 -3.06 -6.03
CA ILE A 16 -14.75 -3.18 -5.51
C ILE A 16 -15.28 -1.82 -5.05
N GLY A 17 -16.61 -1.68 -4.97
CA GLY A 17 -17.25 -0.45 -4.49
C GLY A 17 -16.80 0.80 -5.26
N PRO A 18 -16.29 1.86 -4.59
CA PRO A 18 -15.79 3.08 -5.24
C PRO A 18 -14.66 2.86 -6.26
N LEU A 19 -14.02 1.69 -6.22
CA LEU A 19 -12.91 1.32 -7.12
C LEU A 19 -13.33 0.37 -8.25
N HIS A 20 -14.63 0.06 -8.39
CA HIS A 20 -15.14 -0.89 -9.38
C HIS A 20 -14.82 -0.53 -10.84
N GLY A 21 -14.51 0.74 -11.13
CA GLY A 21 -14.13 1.21 -12.46
C GLY A 21 -12.64 1.12 -12.79
N LEU A 22 -11.78 0.68 -11.86
CA LEU A 22 -10.34 0.55 -12.11
C LEU A 22 -10.05 -0.50 -13.18
N GLN A 23 -9.23 -0.15 -14.16
CA GLN A 23 -8.81 -1.09 -15.20
C GLN A 23 -7.74 -2.04 -14.64
N PHE A 24 -7.70 -3.29 -15.12
CA PHE A 24 -6.74 -4.31 -14.64
C PHE A 24 -5.26 -3.92 -14.78
N GLY A 25 -4.91 -2.92 -15.61
CA GLY A 25 -3.54 -2.39 -15.67
C GLY A 25 -3.16 -1.48 -14.49
N GLU A 26 -4.14 -0.97 -13.74
CA GLU A 26 -3.97 -0.01 -12.64
C GLU A 26 -4.05 -0.68 -11.25
N VAL A 27 -4.36 -1.99 -11.20
CA VAL A 27 -4.58 -2.72 -9.94
C VAL A 27 -3.30 -3.24 -9.29
N THR A 28 -2.14 -3.05 -9.91
CA THR A 28 -0.84 -3.47 -9.36
C THR A 28 0.21 -2.35 -9.30
N PRO A 29 -0.03 -1.22 -8.61
CA PRO A 29 0.95 -0.16 -8.54
C PRO A 29 2.16 -0.55 -7.68
N VAL A 30 3.33 -0.09 -8.12
CA VAL A 30 4.59 -0.22 -7.39
C VAL A 30 4.87 1.08 -6.67
N VAL A 31 4.94 1.04 -5.34
CA VAL A 31 5.10 2.23 -4.49
C VAL A 31 6.39 2.12 -3.69
N THR A 32 7.16 3.21 -3.64
CA THR A 32 8.36 3.30 -2.80
C THR A 32 8.16 4.32 -1.69
N VAL A 33 8.33 3.91 -0.43
CA VAL A 33 8.15 4.75 0.76
C VAL A 33 9.30 4.56 1.75
N ASN A 34 9.53 5.54 2.61
CA ASN A 34 10.47 5.40 3.73
C ASN A 34 9.82 4.56 4.85
N LYS A 35 10.51 3.53 5.34
CA LYS A 35 10.08 2.62 6.40
C LYS A 35 9.79 3.34 7.73
N ASN A 36 10.41 4.48 7.97
CA ASN A 36 10.19 5.30 9.17
C ASN A 36 9.00 6.26 9.02
N GLN A 37 8.28 6.22 7.90
CA GLN A 37 7.04 6.96 7.72
C GLN A 37 5.85 6.13 8.21
N THR A 38 4.74 6.80 8.45
CA THR A 38 3.49 6.17 8.85
C THR A 38 2.79 5.49 7.67
N VAL A 39 1.92 4.54 7.97
CA VAL A 39 1.09 3.87 6.96
C VAL A 39 0.17 4.85 6.22
N SER A 40 -0.25 5.95 6.84
CA SER A 40 -1.00 7.01 6.15
C SER A 40 -0.22 7.65 4.99
N VAL A 41 1.10 7.78 5.11
CA VAL A 41 1.94 8.29 4.02
C VAL A 41 2.03 7.26 2.89
N LEU A 42 2.06 5.97 3.22
CA LEU A 42 1.97 4.89 2.25
C LEU A 42 0.62 4.89 1.52
N GLU A 43 -0.50 5.10 2.23
CA GLU A 43 -1.83 5.24 1.64
C GLU A 43 -1.86 6.39 0.61
N VAL A 44 -1.37 7.58 0.98
CA VAL A 44 -1.29 8.73 0.07
C VAL A 44 -0.41 8.41 -1.15
N ALA A 45 0.69 7.69 -0.96
CA ALA A 45 1.54 7.29 -2.06
C ALA A 45 0.82 6.34 -3.04
N ILE A 46 0.01 5.39 -2.54
CA ILE A 46 -0.84 4.54 -3.38
C ILE A 46 -1.92 5.38 -4.08
N GLN A 47 -2.61 6.26 -3.36
CA GLN A 47 -3.62 7.16 -3.92
C GLN A 47 -3.07 8.04 -5.05
N ASN A 48 -1.83 8.52 -4.94
CA ASN A 48 -1.19 9.30 -6.01
C ASN A 48 -0.89 8.47 -7.27
N THR A 49 -0.78 7.15 -7.15
CA THR A 49 -0.68 6.26 -8.33
C THR A 49 -2.03 5.98 -8.97
N LEU A 50 -3.12 6.12 -8.21
CA LEU A 50 -4.48 6.05 -8.73
C LEU A 50 -4.78 7.35 -9.48
N GLN A 51 -5.39 7.26 -10.66
CA GLN A 51 -5.87 8.45 -11.38
C GLN A 51 -7.21 8.93 -10.79
N ALA A 52 -7.59 10.18 -11.07
CA ALA A 52 -8.93 10.66 -10.73
C ALA A 52 -10.00 9.80 -11.44
N PRO A 53 -11.12 9.46 -10.78
CA PRO A 53 -11.56 9.93 -9.47
C PRO A 53 -11.08 9.10 -8.26
N PHE A 54 -10.31 8.04 -8.49
CA PHE A 54 -9.96 7.03 -7.48
C PHE A 54 -8.93 7.49 -6.46
N ASN A 55 -8.11 8.49 -6.80
CA ASN A 55 -7.09 9.08 -5.92
C ASN A 55 -7.62 9.69 -4.62
N SER A 56 -8.93 9.90 -4.50
CA SER A 56 -9.59 10.43 -3.29
C SER A 56 -10.19 9.34 -2.39
N VAL A 57 -10.20 8.08 -2.84
CA VAL A 57 -10.81 6.97 -2.10
C VAL A 57 -9.91 6.59 -0.94
N ARG A 58 -10.48 6.59 0.28
CA ARG A 58 -9.79 6.11 1.48
C ARG A 58 -9.60 4.59 1.41
N LEU A 59 -8.44 4.12 1.85
CA LEU A 59 -7.98 2.75 1.66
C LEU A 59 -7.72 2.07 3.01
N LYS A 60 -8.02 0.77 3.06
CA LYS A 60 -7.56 -0.14 4.11
C LYS A 60 -6.42 -0.98 3.54
N LEU A 61 -5.27 -0.95 4.19
CA LEU A 61 -4.08 -1.68 3.77
C LEU A 61 -3.90 -2.93 4.62
N PHE A 62 -3.65 -4.07 3.97
CA PHE A 62 -3.40 -5.35 4.61
C PHE A 62 -2.08 -5.93 4.13
N ARG A 63 -1.22 -6.35 5.06
CA ARG A 63 0.02 -7.05 4.74
C ARG A 63 -0.29 -8.49 4.33
N THR A 64 0.33 -8.97 3.26
CA THR A 64 0.30 -10.39 2.88
C THR A 64 1.49 -11.16 3.44
N PRO A 65 1.40 -12.50 3.61
CA PRO A 65 0.24 -13.37 3.33
C PRO A 65 -0.77 -13.46 4.48
N ASP A 66 -0.49 -12.85 5.63
CA ASP A 66 -1.28 -13.02 6.85
C ASP A 66 -2.50 -12.10 6.95
N GLU A 67 -2.73 -11.27 5.92
CA GLU A 67 -3.81 -10.28 5.83
C GLU A 67 -3.90 -9.40 7.09
N MET A 68 -2.74 -9.06 7.67
CA MET A 68 -2.69 -8.20 8.85
C MET A 68 -3.06 -6.77 8.48
N ARG A 69 -4.15 -6.25 9.05
CA ARG A 69 -4.57 -4.87 8.85
C ARG A 69 -3.54 -3.90 9.41
N MET A 70 -3.06 -3.00 8.57
CA MET A 70 -2.12 -1.94 8.95
C MET A 70 -2.88 -0.71 9.45
N GLN A 71 -2.49 -0.15 10.60
CA GLN A 71 -3.13 1.07 11.12
C GLN A 71 -2.45 2.33 10.57
N PRO A 72 -3.20 3.40 10.23
CA PRO A 72 -2.63 4.60 9.60
C PRO A 72 -1.48 5.27 10.38
N GLN A 73 -1.51 5.21 11.71
CA GLN A 73 -0.51 5.81 12.59
C GLN A 73 0.75 4.96 12.81
N ASP A 74 0.69 3.67 12.48
CA ASP A 74 1.82 2.77 12.67
C ASP A 74 2.93 3.08 11.66
N LEU A 75 4.18 2.77 12.01
CA LEU A 75 5.29 2.88 11.08
C LEU A 75 5.26 1.72 10.08
N VAL A 76 5.63 2.00 8.83
CA VAL A 76 5.79 0.97 7.79
C VAL A 76 6.80 -0.10 8.22
N SER A 77 7.86 0.30 8.95
CA SER A 77 8.87 -0.61 9.51
C SER A 77 8.31 -1.65 10.47
N SER A 78 7.20 -1.38 11.16
CA SER A 78 6.55 -2.35 12.06
C SER A 78 6.03 -3.57 11.30
N PHE A 79 5.69 -3.41 10.02
CA PHE A 79 5.14 -4.47 9.17
C PHE A 79 6.21 -5.10 8.27
N PHE A 80 7.23 -4.33 7.88
CA PHE A 80 8.27 -4.72 6.91
C PHE A 80 9.68 -4.53 7.47
N ASN A 81 9.91 -5.07 8.67
CA ASN A 81 11.17 -4.98 9.42
C ASN A 81 12.30 -5.86 8.86
N THR A 82 11.98 -6.88 8.06
CA THR A 82 12.95 -7.91 7.69
C THR A 82 13.80 -7.51 6.48
N GLN A 83 15.10 -7.76 6.61
CA GLN A 83 16.12 -7.77 5.55
C GLN A 83 15.85 -8.82 4.46
N HIS A 84 14.79 -9.61 4.59
CA HIS A 84 14.39 -10.55 3.57
C HIS A 84 13.94 -9.78 2.34
N ARG A 85 14.79 -9.90 1.31
CA ARG A 85 14.48 -9.67 -0.11
C ARG A 85 13.36 -10.61 -0.54
N LEU A 86 12.17 -10.46 0.03
CA LEU A 86 10.97 -10.82 -0.69
C LEU A 86 10.90 -9.78 -1.80
N GLU A 87 11.28 -10.20 -3.00
CA GLU A 87 11.42 -9.33 -4.16
C GLU A 87 10.12 -8.55 -4.42
N HIS A 88 8.99 -9.02 -3.88
CA HIS A 88 7.68 -8.39 -4.02
C HIS A 88 6.87 -8.55 -2.72
N TYR A 89 6.85 -7.55 -1.84
CA TYR A 89 5.85 -7.48 -0.78
C TYR A 89 4.50 -7.11 -1.41
N HIS A 90 3.46 -7.88 -1.13
CA HIS A 90 2.10 -7.58 -1.58
C HIS A 90 1.29 -6.91 -0.46
N ILE A 91 0.57 -5.84 -0.80
CA ILE A 91 -0.44 -5.23 0.07
C ILE A 91 -1.79 -5.36 -0.60
N VAL A 92 -2.78 -5.91 0.10
CA VAL A 92 -4.17 -5.89 -0.39
C VAL A 92 -4.81 -4.57 0.05
N VAL A 93 -5.41 -3.87 -0.91
CA VAL A 93 -6.01 -2.56 -0.72
C VAL A 93 -7.53 -2.65 -0.93
N HIS A 94 -8.30 -2.30 0.09
CA HIS A 94 -9.76 -2.22 0.04
C HIS A 94 -10.26 -0.79 0.23
N PRO A 95 -11.38 -0.37 -0.41
CA PRO A 95 -12.01 0.89 -0.07
C PRO A 95 -12.52 0.88 1.38
N LEU A 96 -12.39 2.01 2.08
CA LEU A 96 -13.10 2.23 3.33
C LEU A 96 -14.60 2.39 3.00
N GLN A 97 -15.38 1.33 3.19
CA GLN A 97 -16.84 1.45 3.23
C GLN A 97 -17.23 2.26 4.47
N GLU A 98 -18.05 3.29 4.28
CA GLU A 98 -18.78 3.99 5.36
C GLU A 98 -19.78 3.05 6.04
#